data_AF-A0A2N4XTV9-F1
#
_entry.id   AF-A0A2N4XTV9-F1
#
_cell.length_a   1.000
_cell.length_b   1.000
_cell.length_c   1.000
_cell.angle_alpha   90.00
_cell.angle_beta   90.00
_cell.angle_gamma   90.00
#
_symmetry.space_group_name_H-M   'P 1'
#
loop_
_entity.id
_entity.type
_entity.pdbx_description
1 polymer ?
#
loop_
_entity_poly.entity_id
_entity_poly.type
_entity_poly.pdbx_seq_one_letter_code
_entity_poly.pdbx_strand_id
1 'polypeptide(L)'
;MESEAQELVAKGQLFPILLTPEEFGGQDSTYNTIYVPAGIAQQQREVTQLLLGGVIQGNLDQVRFETQRAGASIVPVNIVIRAWRAGPPGKRFEYVRTIRVWQPD
;
A
#
# COMPACT_ATOMS: atom_id res chain seq x y z
N MET A 1 5.64 10.72 -20.80
CA MET A 1 4.88 10.03 -19.73
C MET A 1 5.53 10.20 -18.34
N GLU A 2 6.87 10.25 -18.20
CA GLU A 2 7.52 10.59 -16.92
C GLU A 2 7.32 12.06 -16.46
N SER A 3 7.04 12.96 -17.40
CA SER A 3 6.89 14.40 -17.15
C SER A 3 5.69 14.76 -16.27
N GLU A 4 4.55 14.10 -16.46
CA GLU A 4 3.30 14.49 -15.80
C GLU A 4 3.30 14.14 -14.30
N ALA A 5 3.81 12.97 -13.94
CA ALA A 5 3.98 12.58 -12.54
C ALA A 5 4.96 13.50 -11.79
N GLN A 6 6.09 13.84 -12.41
CA GLN A 6 7.09 14.74 -11.82
C GLN A 6 6.55 16.17 -11.67
N GLU A 7 5.76 16.65 -12.64
CA GLU A 7 5.05 17.91 -12.52
C GLU A 7 4.02 17.92 -11.39
N LEU A 8 3.30 16.81 -11.17
CA LEU A 8 2.34 16.68 -10.07
C LEU A 8 3.04 16.62 -8.70
N VAL A 9 4.21 15.99 -8.61
CA VAL A 9 5.09 16.09 -7.44
C VAL A 9 5.52 17.54 -7.22
N ALA A 10 6.00 18.22 -8.27
CA ALA A 10 6.46 19.61 -8.20
C ALA A 10 5.33 20.61 -7.84
N LYS A 11 4.09 20.28 -8.22
CA LYS A 11 2.87 21.05 -7.87
C LYS A 11 2.35 20.73 -6.46
N GLY A 12 3.04 19.89 -5.69
CA GLY A 12 2.65 19.52 -4.32
C GLY A 12 1.40 18.63 -4.26
N GLN A 13 1.08 17.92 -5.34
CA GLN A 13 -0.12 17.08 -5.44
C GLN A 13 0.16 15.62 -5.09
N LEU A 14 1.43 15.23 -5.04
CA LEU A 14 1.88 13.89 -4.69
C LEU A 14 2.80 13.94 -3.47
N PHE A 15 2.58 13.02 -2.55
CA PHE A 15 3.25 12.94 -1.26
C PHE A 15 3.93 11.58 -1.13
N PRO A 16 5.17 11.53 -0.62
CA PRO A 16 5.84 10.26 -0.34
C PRO A 16 5.20 9.57 0.86
N ILE A 17 4.98 8.26 0.72
CA ILE A 17 4.59 7.36 1.82
C ILE A 17 5.41 6.07 1.71
N LEU A 18 5.49 5.32 2.81
CA LEU A 18 6.02 3.96 2.78
C LEU A 18 4.96 3.02 2.20
N LEU A 19 5.32 2.18 1.23
CA LEU A 19 4.47 1.13 0.68
C LEU A 19 4.16 0.08 1.76
N THR A 20 5.22 -0.40 2.42
CA THR A 20 5.12 -1.24 3.61
C THR A 20 5.24 -0.33 4.84
N PRO A 21 4.23 -0.27 5.71
CA PRO A 21 4.28 0.49 6.96
C PRO A 21 5.38 0.02 7.91
N GLU A 22 5.89 0.92 8.75
CA GLU A 22 6.92 0.63 9.75
C GLU A 22 6.45 -0.43 10.75
N GLU A 23 5.16 -0.44 11.08
CA GLU A 23 4.56 -1.42 11.98
C GLU A 23 4.62 -2.87 11.43
N PHE A 24 4.84 -3.02 10.12
CA PHE A 24 5.08 -4.30 9.45
C PHE A 24 6.55 -4.48 9.04
N GLY A 25 7.47 -3.68 9.60
CA GLY A 25 8.91 -3.77 9.33
C GLY A 25 9.37 -3.03 8.07
N GLY A 26 8.50 -2.20 7.48
CA GLY A 26 8.88 -1.32 6.37
C GLY A 26 9.94 -0.31 6.79
N GLN A 27 10.97 -0.14 5.97
CA GLN A 27 12.05 0.81 6.20
C GLN A 27 11.92 2.02 5.29
N ASP A 28 12.33 3.19 5.76
CA ASP A 28 12.49 4.37 4.91
C ASP A 28 13.66 4.13 3.94
N SER A 29 13.32 3.80 2.70
CA SER A 29 14.27 3.48 1.65
C SER A 29 13.63 3.75 0.29
N THR A 30 14.45 4.08 -0.70
CA THR A 30 13.96 4.36 -2.07
C THR A 30 13.12 3.23 -2.67
N TYR A 31 13.32 1.99 -2.22
CA TYR A 31 12.56 0.82 -2.69
C TYR A 31 11.22 0.61 -1.98
N ASN A 32 11.03 1.20 -0.80
CA ASN A 32 9.78 1.15 -0.05
C ASN A 32 9.01 2.49 -0.08
N THR A 33 9.59 3.56 -0.61
CA THR A 33 8.91 4.86 -0.73
C THR A 33 8.17 4.97 -2.06
N ILE A 34 6.87 5.30 -2.01
CA ILE A 34 6.03 5.54 -3.19
C ILE A 34 5.38 6.93 -3.10
N TYR A 35 5.05 7.51 -4.25
CA TYR A 35 4.39 8.81 -4.34
C TYR A 35 2.90 8.64 -4.63
N VAL A 36 2.05 9.27 -3.83
CA VAL A 36 0.59 9.12 -3.92
C VAL A 36 -0.13 10.45 -3.74
N PRO A 37 -1.36 10.63 -4.26
CA PRO A 37 -2.16 11.82 -3.99
C PRO A 37 -2.52 11.99 -2.51
N ALA A 38 -2.97 13.20 -2.17
CA ALA A 38 -3.51 13.50 -0.85
C ALA A 38 -4.64 12.52 -0.47
N GLY A 39 -4.71 12.15 0.81
CA GLY A 39 -5.72 11.24 1.35
C GLY A 39 -5.37 9.75 1.24
N ILE A 40 -4.50 9.33 0.32
CA ILE A 40 -4.08 7.92 0.21
C ILE A 40 -3.30 7.47 1.45
N ALA A 41 -2.47 8.34 2.03
CA ALA A 41 -1.75 8.07 3.28
C ALA A 41 -2.70 7.72 4.44
N GLN A 42 -3.84 8.43 4.54
CA GLN A 42 -4.82 8.17 5.58
C GLN A 42 -5.53 6.83 5.36
N GLN A 43 -5.95 6.54 4.12
CA GLN A 43 -6.57 5.25 3.79
C GLN A 43 -5.63 4.08 4.08
N GLN A 44 -4.34 4.22 3.74
CA GLN A 44 -3.35 3.20 4.06
C GLN A 44 -3.23 3.02 5.56
N ARG A 45 -3.12 4.11 6.34
CA ARG A 45 -3.05 4.06 7.81
C ARG A 45 -4.24 3.33 8.42
N GLU A 46 -5.46 3.58 7.94
CA GLU A 46 -6.66 2.88 8.41
C GLU A 46 -6.59 1.37 8.17
N VAL A 47 -6.14 0.96 6.96
CA VAL A 47 -5.95 -0.46 6.65
C VAL A 47 -4.83 -1.06 7.51
N THR A 48 -3.72 -0.34 7.70
CA THR A 48 -2.61 -0.77 8.57
C THR A 48 -3.09 -1.06 9.98
N GLN A 49 -3.86 -0.16 10.58
CA GLN A 49 -4.40 -0.32 11.94
C GLN A 49 -5.35 -1.53 12.05
N LEU A 50 -6.21 -1.74 11.05
CA LEU A 50 -7.07 -2.93 10.99
C LEU A 50 -6.25 -4.23 10.96
N LEU A 51 -5.21 -4.27 10.11
CA LEU A 51 -4.34 -5.44 9.97
C LEU A 51 -3.51 -5.71 11.22
N LEU A 52 -3.01 -4.67 11.88
CA LEU A 52 -2.31 -4.80 13.17
C LEU A 52 -3.19 -5.43 14.23
N GLY A 53 -4.46 -5.01 14.33
CA GLY A 53 -5.43 -5.66 15.20
C GLY A 53 -5.56 -7.16 14.91
N GLY A 54 -5.63 -7.53 13.62
CA GLY A 54 -5.65 -8.92 13.19
C GLY A 54 -4.37 -9.70 13.52
N VAL A 55 -3.19 -9.08 13.47
CA VAL A 55 -1.93 -9.72 13.89
C VAL A 55 -1.88 -9.92 15.40
N ILE A 56 -2.22 -8.90 16.19
CA ILE A 56 -2.21 -8.93 17.66
C ILE A 56 -3.18 -9.99 18.20
N GLN A 57 -4.37 -10.10 17.61
CA GLN A 57 -5.35 -11.13 17.97
C GLN A 57 -4.93 -12.53 17.54
N GLY A 58 -3.85 -12.65 16.76
CA GLY A 58 -3.48 -13.88 16.11
C GLY A 58 -4.63 -14.34 15.23
N ASN A 59 -5.01 -13.55 14.24
CA ASN A 59 -5.86 -13.92 13.10
C ASN A 59 -5.09 -13.85 11.77
N LEU A 60 -3.99 -13.10 11.74
CA LEU A 60 -3.08 -12.91 10.62
C LEU A 60 -1.65 -13.25 11.06
N ASP A 61 -0.87 -13.84 10.16
CA ASP A 61 0.58 -14.04 10.38
C ASP A 61 1.44 -13.58 9.20
N GLN A 62 0.82 -13.30 8.05
CA GLN A 62 1.48 -12.71 6.89
C GLN A 62 0.73 -11.46 6.42
N VAL A 63 1.47 -10.44 6.02
CA VAL A 63 0.96 -9.25 5.33
C VAL A 63 1.92 -8.88 4.21
N ARG A 64 1.37 -8.48 3.06
CA ARG A 64 2.12 -8.04 1.89
C ARG A 64 1.45 -6.81 1.27
N PHE A 65 2.26 -5.83 0.93
CA PHE A 65 1.88 -4.62 0.21
C PHE A 65 2.55 -4.61 -1.15
N GLU A 66 1.77 -4.45 -2.22
CA GLU A 66 2.24 -4.45 -3.60
C GLU A 66 1.64 -3.27 -4.35
N THR A 67 2.42 -2.64 -5.22
CA THR A 67 1.88 -1.62 -6.13
C THR A 67 1.56 -2.20 -7.49
N GLN A 68 0.47 -1.74 -8.10
CA GLN A 68 0.26 -1.88 -9.54
C GLN A 68 0.53 -0.54 -10.20
N ARG A 69 1.23 -0.54 -11.33
CA ARG A 69 1.60 0.65 -12.10
C ARG A 69 1.07 0.53 -13.52
N ALA A 70 0.66 1.65 -14.09
CA ALA A 70 0.33 1.73 -15.51
C ALA A 70 1.60 2.02 -16.32
N GLY A 71 2.06 1.05 -17.11
CA GLY A 71 3.26 1.18 -17.93
C GLY A 71 4.49 1.59 -17.12
N ALA A 72 5.15 2.67 -17.55
CA ALA A 72 6.34 3.23 -16.91
C ALA A 72 6.03 4.31 -15.84
N SER A 73 4.79 4.41 -15.36
CA SER A 73 4.41 5.43 -14.38
C SER A 73 5.18 5.28 -13.05
N ILE A 74 5.64 6.41 -12.52
CA ILE A 74 6.25 6.50 -11.19
C ILE A 74 5.16 6.43 -10.09
N VAL A 75 3.95 6.91 -10.40
CA VAL A 75 2.78 6.87 -9.51
C VAL A 75 2.05 5.54 -9.71
N PRO A 76 1.81 4.76 -8.64
CA PRO A 76 1.01 3.55 -8.75
C PRO A 76 -0.46 3.88 -9.01
N VAL A 77 -1.15 3.02 -9.75
CA VAL A 77 -2.60 3.11 -9.93
C VAL A 77 -3.34 2.46 -8.76
N ASN A 78 -2.77 1.40 -8.18
CA ASN A 78 -3.32 0.70 -7.02
C ASN A 78 -2.23 0.32 -6.03
N ILE A 79 -2.60 0.28 -4.74
CA ILE A 79 -1.89 -0.47 -3.71
C ILE A 79 -2.75 -1.68 -3.37
N VAL A 80 -2.22 -2.87 -3.59
CA VAL A 80 -2.84 -4.15 -3.27
C VAL A 80 -2.24 -4.66 -1.97
N ILE A 81 -3.11 -4.89 -0.99
CA ILE A 81 -2.75 -5.32 0.35
C ILE A 81 -3.34 -6.70 0.53
N ARG A 82 -2.47 -7.67 0.82
CA ARG A 82 -2.85 -9.06 1.09
C ARG A 82 -2.42 -9.39 2.49
N ALA A 83 -3.34 -9.91 3.28
CA ALA A 83 -3.04 -10.41 4.60
C ALA A 83 -3.66 -11.80 4.76
N TRP A 84 -2.91 -12.74 5.31
CA TRP A 84 -3.40 -14.09 5.48
C TRP A 84 -2.85 -14.75 6.72
N ARG A 85 -3.53 -15.84 7.08
CA ARG A 85 -3.03 -16.82 8.02
C ARG A 85 -2.79 -18.14 7.31
N ALA A 86 -1.57 -18.66 7.42
CA ALA A 86 -1.27 -20.01 6.99
C ALA A 86 -1.85 -21.02 8.00
N GLY A 87 -2.44 -22.11 7.52
CA GLY A 87 -3.03 -23.10 8.41
C GLY A 87 -3.70 -24.27 7.69
N PRO A 88 -4.20 -25.26 8.45
CA PRO A 88 -4.99 -26.34 7.90
C PRO A 88 -6.29 -25.81 7.26
N PRO A 89 -6.89 -26.55 6.32
CA PRO A 89 -8.20 -26.20 5.75
C PRO A 89 -9.23 -25.87 6.85
N GLY A 90 -9.98 -24.78 6.67
CA GLY A 90 -10.95 -24.30 7.67
C GLY A 90 -10.38 -23.37 8.76
N LYS A 91 -9.06 -23.24 8.87
CA LYS A 91 -8.37 -22.23 9.72
C LYS A 91 -7.56 -21.21 8.91
N ARG A 92 -7.60 -21.30 7.58
CA ARG A 92 -7.03 -20.29 6.68
C ARG A 92 -7.96 -19.10 6.65
N PHE A 93 -7.37 -17.93 6.82
CA PHE A 93 -8.04 -16.66 6.61
C PHE A 93 -7.24 -15.89 5.57
N GLU A 94 -7.93 -15.29 4.62
CA GLU A 94 -7.33 -14.41 3.62
C GLU A 94 -8.15 -13.12 3.54
N TYR A 95 -7.45 -12.00 3.52
CA TYR A 95 -7.98 -10.67 3.37
C TYR A 95 -7.23 -10.00 2.23
N VAL A 96 -7.97 -9.43 1.27
CA VAL A 96 -7.41 -8.65 0.18
C VAL A 96 -8.11 -7.30 0.14
N ARG A 97 -7.33 -6.22 0.12
CA ARG A 97 -7.81 -4.85 -0.03
C ARG A 97 -7.03 -4.15 -1.11
N THR A 98 -7.74 -3.39 -1.94
CA THR A 98 -7.14 -2.52 -2.93
C THR A 98 -7.44 -1.08 -2.60
N ILE A 99 -6.40 -0.27 -2.45
CA ILE A 99 -6.51 1.18 -2.39
C ILE A 99 -6.27 1.70 -3.81
N ARG A 100 -7.28 2.35 -4.39
CA ARG A 100 -7.15 3.03 -5.68
C ARG A 100 -6.41 4.34 -5.44
N VAL A 101 -5.28 4.50 -6.12
CA VAL A 101 -4.38 5.65 -5.96
C VAL A 101 -4.61 6.66 -7.07
N TRP A 102 -4.66 6.18 -8.31
CA TRP A 102 -4.76 7.03 -9.50
C TRP A 102 -5.43 6.28 -10.64
N GLN A 103 -6.31 6.95 -11.37
CA GLN A 103 -6.79 6.51 -12.67
C GLN A 103 -6.45 7.63 -13.66
N PRO A 104 -5.58 7.39 -14.65
CA PRO A 104 -5.50 8.32 -15.78
C PRO A 104 -6.82 8.22 -16.55
N ASP A 105 -7.42 9.37 -16.87
CA ASP A 105 -8.53 9.48 -17.83
C ASP A 105 -8.13 8.94 -19.22
#